data_AF-A0A2A4J0T5-F1
#
_entry.id   AF-A0A2A4J0T5-F1
#
_cell.length_a   1.000
_cell.length_b   1.000
_cell.length_c   1.000
_cell.angle_alpha   90.00
_cell.angle_beta   90.00
_cell.angle_gamma   90.00
#
_symmetry.space_group_name_H-M   'P 1'
#
loop_
_entity.id
_entity.type
_entity.pdbx_description
1 polymer ?
#
loop_
_entity_poly.entity_id
_entity_poly.type
_entity_poly.pdbx_seq_one_letter_code
_entity_poly.pdbx_strand_id
1 'polypeptide(L)'
;MPGGRRGLVAPQNTFLENIIRRSSSQPDSSFLLANAQIVDYPIVYCNETFCKMSGYNRAEVMQKSCRCTWMYGELTEKEAVERVDRALDHHLADQFEILLYKKNRTPLWLLVHVAPIRNERELVVLFLLTFRDITALKQPIDADDPKGGLSKFAKLARSVTRSRSVLVSALPALKEPARASHLAHVMSLSGDVLPQYRQEAPKTPPHILLHYCAFKAIWDWIILCLTFYTAIMVPYNVAFKNKTSEDVSLLVIDSIVDVVFFIDIVLNFHTTFVGPGGEVVSDPKVIRKNYFKSWFLIDLLSCLPYDVFNAFDHDEDGIGSLFSALKVVRLLRLGRVVRKLDRYLEYGAAMLILLLCFYMLVAHWLACVWYSIGRSDADSGLQYSWLWKLANVTQSPYSYVWSNESDGPELVNGPSRKTMYVTALYFTMTCMTSVGFGNVAAETDNEKIFTICMMIVAALLYATIFGHVTTIIQQMTSATAKYHDMLNNVREFMKLHEVPKALSERVMDYVVSTWAMTKGLDTDKVLNYCPKDMKADICVHLNRKVFNEHPAFRLASDGCLRALAMHFQMSHSAPGDLLYHTGESIDSLCFIVTGSLEVIQDDEVVAIL
;
A
#
# COMPACT_ATOMS: atom_id res chain seq x y z
N MET A 1 -4.62 5.30 -10.08
CA MET A 1 -3.91 4.27 -9.28
C MET A 1 -4.93 3.62 -8.35
N PRO A 2 -4.99 2.30 -8.22
CA PRO A 2 -5.92 1.65 -7.30
C PRO A 2 -5.52 1.99 -5.85
N GLY A 3 -6.40 2.70 -5.15
CA GLY A 3 -6.15 3.24 -3.81
C GLY A 3 -6.10 2.19 -2.70
N GLY A 4 -6.56 0.96 -2.95
CA GLY A 4 -6.71 -0.08 -1.93
C GLY A 4 -5.40 -0.69 -1.41
N ARG A 5 -4.25 -0.42 -2.05
CA ARG A 5 -2.99 -1.13 -1.77
C ARG A 5 -1.80 -0.26 -1.40
N ARG A 6 -2.01 1.05 -1.22
CA ARG A 6 -0.99 1.91 -0.59
C ARG A 6 -0.79 1.58 0.90
N GLY A 7 -1.70 0.80 1.49
CA GLY A 7 -1.92 0.75 2.93
C GLY A 7 -2.65 2.01 3.39
N LEU A 8 -3.05 2.07 4.67
CA LEU A 8 -3.59 3.27 5.30
C LEU A 8 -2.50 4.35 5.41
N VAL A 9 -2.17 4.99 4.29
CA VAL A 9 -1.18 6.06 4.20
C VAL A 9 -1.90 7.36 3.89
N ALA A 10 -2.73 7.77 4.83
CA ALA A 10 -3.22 9.14 4.86
C ALA A 10 -2.16 10.01 5.55
N PRO A 11 -1.95 11.28 5.12
CA PRO A 11 -1.26 12.26 5.94
C PRO A 11 -1.97 12.33 7.29
N GLN A 12 -1.27 11.98 8.36
CA GLN A 12 -1.85 11.94 9.70
C GLN A 12 -1.12 12.93 10.58
N ASN A 13 -1.88 13.63 11.41
CA ASN A 13 -1.30 14.45 12.45
C ASN A 13 -0.84 13.57 13.62
N THR A 14 0.35 12.96 13.48
CA THR A 14 0.98 12.11 14.51
C THR A 14 1.65 12.93 15.62
N PHE A 15 1.45 14.25 15.65
CA PHE A 15 2.04 15.17 16.62
C PHE A 15 1.81 14.71 18.07
N LEU A 16 0.55 14.44 18.44
CA LEU A 16 0.20 14.01 19.80
C LEU A 16 0.82 12.65 20.13
N GLU A 17 0.77 11.71 19.19
CA GLU A 17 1.32 10.36 19.37
C GLU A 17 2.85 10.40 19.55
N ASN A 18 3.55 11.25 18.81
CA ASN A 18 4.99 11.47 18.96
C ASN A 18 5.35 12.05 20.33
N ILE A 19 4.58 13.02 20.81
CA ILE A 19 4.78 13.59 22.15
C ILE A 19 4.49 12.54 23.23
N ILE A 20 3.37 11.81 23.11
CA ILE A 20 3.02 10.73 24.05
C ILE A 20 4.11 9.66 24.05
N ARG A 21 4.55 9.18 22.90
CA ARG A 21 5.58 8.13 22.79
C ARG A 21 6.90 8.56 23.46
N ARG A 22 7.31 9.82 23.26
CA ARG A 22 8.49 10.39 23.91
C ARG A 22 8.27 10.57 25.41
N SER A 23 7.12 11.08 25.82
CA SER A 23 6.77 11.22 27.24
C SER A 23 6.69 9.87 27.95
N SER A 24 6.16 8.82 27.31
CA SER A 24 6.07 7.48 27.89
C SER A 24 7.43 6.80 28.07
N SER A 25 8.45 7.20 27.30
CA SER A 25 9.83 6.76 27.54
C SER A 25 10.43 7.34 28.83
N GLN A 26 9.82 8.40 29.38
CA GLN A 26 10.19 9.01 30.66
C GLN A 26 9.06 8.77 31.68
N PRO A 27 9.22 7.82 32.63
CA PRO A 27 8.13 7.39 33.51
C PRO A 27 7.52 8.49 34.40
N ASP A 28 8.16 9.66 34.53
CA ASP A 28 7.71 10.79 35.34
C ASP A 28 7.39 12.08 34.54
N SER A 29 7.32 12.01 33.21
CA SER A 29 7.02 13.18 32.38
C SER A 29 5.52 13.51 32.43
N SER A 30 5.17 14.61 33.11
CA SER A 30 3.82 15.18 33.14
C SER A 30 3.72 16.36 32.18
N PHE A 31 2.70 16.43 31.33
CA PHE A 31 2.57 17.55 30.38
C PHE A 31 1.12 17.89 30.04
N LEU A 32 0.92 19.13 29.57
CA LEU A 32 -0.32 19.61 28.98
C LEU A 32 -0.04 20.34 27.66
N LEU A 33 -1.07 20.42 26.82
CA LEU A 33 -1.09 21.22 25.59
C LEU A 33 -2.17 22.28 25.72
N ALA A 34 -1.84 23.51 25.32
CA ALA A 34 -2.75 24.64 25.34
C ALA A 34 -2.78 25.34 23.99
N ASN A 35 -3.92 25.92 23.63
CA ASN A 35 -4.05 26.68 22.39
C ASN A 35 -3.40 28.07 22.56
N ALA A 36 -2.44 28.42 21.70
CA ALA A 36 -1.73 29.70 21.78
C ALA A 36 -2.51 30.87 21.16
N GLN A 37 -3.54 30.59 20.34
CA GLN A 37 -4.27 31.60 19.57
C GLN A 37 -5.57 32.07 20.25
N ILE A 38 -6.04 31.33 21.25
CA ILE A 38 -7.26 31.67 21.99
C ILE A 38 -6.85 32.44 23.26
N VAL A 39 -7.64 33.45 23.61
CA VAL A 39 -7.50 34.23 24.85
C VAL A 39 -7.43 33.30 26.06
N ASP A 40 -6.61 33.66 27.05
CA ASP A 40 -6.33 32.88 28.28
C ASP A 40 -5.62 31.53 28.09
N TYR A 41 -5.24 31.18 26.85
CA TYR A 41 -4.48 29.97 26.53
C TYR A 41 -5.11 28.68 27.12
N PRO A 42 -6.32 28.29 26.66
CA PRO A 42 -7.06 27.18 27.23
C PRO A 42 -6.35 25.85 26.98
N ILE A 43 -6.36 24.98 28.00
CA ILE A 43 -5.81 23.64 27.94
C ILE A 43 -6.70 22.75 27.05
N VAL A 44 -6.10 22.18 26.00
CA VAL A 44 -6.76 21.29 25.03
C VAL A 44 -6.37 19.83 25.21
N TYR A 45 -5.33 19.53 25.99
CA TYR A 45 -4.96 18.18 26.35
C TYR A 45 -4.12 18.15 27.63
N CYS A 46 -4.27 17.11 28.45
CA CYS A 46 -3.35 16.79 29.53
C CYS A 46 -3.12 15.28 29.59
N ASN A 47 -1.90 14.85 29.87
CA ASN A 47 -1.59 13.42 30.00
C ASN A 47 -2.04 12.86 31.37
N GLU A 48 -2.04 11.53 31.51
CA GLU A 48 -2.55 10.89 32.74
C GLU A 48 -1.65 11.14 33.97
N THR A 49 -0.33 11.28 33.75
CA THR A 49 0.62 11.59 34.82
C THR A 49 0.39 12.97 35.41
N PHE A 50 0.02 13.98 34.60
CA PHE A 50 -0.40 15.29 35.09
C PHE A 50 -1.65 15.21 35.96
N CYS A 51 -2.67 14.43 35.57
CA CYS A 51 -3.88 14.24 36.39
C CYS A 51 -3.55 13.60 37.75
N LYS A 52 -2.68 12.58 37.76
CA LYS A 52 -2.22 11.92 39.00
C LYS A 52 -1.42 12.87 39.89
N MET A 53 -0.57 13.71 39.30
CA MET A 53 0.26 14.66 40.03
C MET A 53 -0.57 15.80 40.65
N SER A 54 -1.47 16.39 39.87
CA SER A 54 -2.31 17.52 40.28
C SER A 54 -3.49 17.10 41.18
N GLY A 55 -3.97 15.85 41.04
CA GLY A 55 -5.16 15.35 41.72
C GLY A 55 -6.48 15.77 41.07
N TYR A 56 -6.42 16.42 39.89
CA TYR A 56 -7.60 16.80 39.12
C TYR A 56 -7.89 15.78 38.01
N ASN A 57 -9.16 15.61 37.70
CA ASN A 57 -9.57 14.78 36.57
C ASN A 57 -9.39 15.55 35.26
N ARG A 58 -9.18 14.84 34.14
CA ARG A 58 -8.95 15.46 32.83
C ARG A 58 -10.05 16.47 32.46
N ALA A 59 -11.32 16.13 32.67
CA ALA A 59 -12.45 17.03 32.40
C ALA A 59 -12.42 18.34 33.22
N GLU A 60 -11.82 18.32 34.42
CA GLU A 60 -11.68 19.50 35.29
C GLU A 60 -10.48 20.37 34.92
N VAL A 61 -9.53 19.83 34.15
CA VAL A 61 -8.31 20.52 33.70
C VAL A 61 -8.51 21.16 32.33
N MET A 62 -9.23 20.46 31.44
CA MET A 62 -9.56 20.95 30.10
C MET A 62 -10.29 22.30 30.16
N GLN A 63 -10.05 23.16 29.17
CA GLN A 63 -10.60 24.54 29.06
C GLN A 63 -10.13 25.54 30.13
N LYS A 64 -9.42 25.12 31.17
CA LYS A 64 -8.77 26.07 32.09
C LYS A 64 -7.53 26.68 31.44
N SER A 65 -7.11 27.84 31.93
CA SER A 65 -5.89 28.49 31.47
C SER A 65 -4.64 27.65 31.77
N CYS A 66 -3.72 27.58 30.81
CA CYS A 66 -2.42 26.94 30.96
C CYS A 66 -1.47 27.69 31.90
N ARG A 67 -1.81 28.93 32.29
CA ARG A 67 -1.17 29.65 33.40
C ARG A 67 -1.33 28.93 34.75
N CYS A 68 -2.25 27.96 34.83
CA CYS A 68 -2.51 27.20 36.05
C CYS A 68 -2.94 28.08 37.24
N THR A 69 -3.63 29.19 36.99
CA THR A 69 -4.13 30.12 38.03
C THR A 69 -4.99 29.42 39.10
N TRP A 70 -5.71 28.39 38.71
CA TRP A 70 -6.53 27.54 39.58
C TRP A 70 -5.72 26.63 40.52
N MET A 71 -4.40 26.54 40.32
CA MET A 71 -3.45 25.87 41.22
C MET A 71 -2.66 26.85 42.08
N TYR A 72 -2.89 28.17 41.96
CA TYR A 72 -2.20 29.14 42.81
C TYR A 72 -2.72 29.07 44.26
N GLY A 73 -1.85 29.43 45.19
CA GLY A 73 -2.21 29.64 46.59
C GLY A 73 -1.30 30.66 47.25
N GLU A 74 -1.35 30.74 48.57
CA GLU A 74 -0.72 31.81 49.34
C GLU A 74 0.81 31.85 49.23
N LEU A 75 1.43 30.68 49.06
CA LEU A 75 2.89 30.52 48.94
C LEU A 75 3.39 30.56 47.47
N THR A 76 2.51 30.81 46.50
CA THR A 76 2.93 30.93 45.10
C THR A 76 3.62 32.28 44.89
N GLU A 77 4.89 32.25 44.52
CA GLU A 77 5.70 33.46 44.30
C GLU A 77 5.20 34.28 43.10
N LYS A 78 4.96 35.58 43.31
CA LYS A 78 4.49 36.50 42.26
C LYS A 78 5.48 36.64 41.11
N GLU A 79 6.78 36.64 41.40
CA GLU A 79 7.83 36.75 40.40
C GLU A 79 7.84 35.54 39.43
N ALA A 80 7.60 34.33 39.96
CA ALA A 80 7.46 33.13 39.14
C ALA A 80 6.23 33.19 38.23
N VAL A 81 5.10 33.72 38.74
CA VAL A 81 3.88 33.93 37.96
C VAL A 81 4.13 34.91 36.81
N GLU A 82 4.77 36.06 37.07
CA GLU A 82 5.11 37.02 36.01
C GLU A 82 6.05 36.45 34.95
N ARG A 83 6.96 35.55 35.32
CA ARG A 83 7.81 34.84 34.35
C ARG A 83 7.00 33.91 33.45
N VAL A 84 6.01 33.20 34.00
CA VAL A 84 5.09 32.36 33.22
C VAL A 84 4.34 33.22 32.21
N ASP A 85 3.79 34.34 32.66
CA ASP A 85 3.03 35.25 31.81
C ASP A 85 3.90 35.83 30.69
N ARG A 86 5.11 36.32 31.01
CA ARG A 86 6.06 36.80 30.00
C ARG A 86 6.43 35.71 28.97
N ALA A 87 6.65 34.48 29.41
CA ALA A 87 7.01 33.39 28.50
C ALA A 87 5.88 33.06 27.53
N LEU A 88 4.63 33.03 28.00
CA LEU A 88 3.46 32.76 27.18
C LEU A 88 3.16 33.93 26.24
N ASP A 89 3.13 35.17 26.74
CA ASP A 89 2.74 36.36 25.98
C ASP A 89 3.77 36.71 24.88
N HIS A 90 5.06 36.47 25.14
CA HIS A 90 6.13 36.68 24.15
C HIS A 90 6.48 35.44 23.33
N HIS A 91 5.76 34.33 23.50
CA HIS A 91 6.03 33.05 22.84
C HIS A 91 7.48 32.58 23.00
N LEU A 92 8.03 32.72 24.20
CA LEU A 92 9.41 32.33 24.51
C LEU A 92 9.45 30.93 25.10
N ALA A 93 10.49 30.18 24.75
CA ALA A 93 10.82 28.95 25.47
C ALA A 93 11.56 29.34 26.75
N ASP A 94 10.96 29.09 27.91
CA ASP A 94 11.58 29.37 29.21
C ASP A 94 11.31 28.22 30.20
N GLN A 95 12.16 28.15 31.22
CA GLN A 95 12.08 27.20 32.32
C GLN A 95 12.12 27.94 33.65
N PHE A 96 11.18 27.63 34.51
CA PHE A 96 11.02 28.28 35.81
C PHE A 96 10.52 27.31 36.88
N GLU A 97 10.85 27.61 38.12
CA GLU A 97 10.39 26.89 39.30
C GLU A 97 9.21 27.64 39.90
N ILE A 98 8.13 26.92 40.21
CA ILE A 98 6.93 27.53 40.78
C ILE A 98 6.29 26.59 41.81
N LEU A 99 5.83 27.16 42.92
CA LEU A 99 5.05 26.44 43.93
C LEU A 99 3.57 26.52 43.58
N LEU A 100 2.96 25.38 43.29
CA LEU A 100 1.54 25.22 42.98
C LEU A 100 0.86 24.32 44.02
N TYR A 101 -0.48 24.37 44.07
CA TYR A 101 -1.31 23.61 44.98
C TYR A 101 -2.06 22.50 44.23
N LYS A 102 -2.08 21.30 44.81
CA LYS A 102 -2.92 20.19 44.34
C LYS A 102 -4.39 20.42 44.68
N LYS A 103 -5.27 19.58 44.15
CA LYS A 103 -6.72 19.61 44.45
C LYS A 103 -7.04 19.55 45.95
N ASN A 104 -6.24 18.79 46.69
CA ASN A 104 -6.35 18.66 48.15
C ASN A 104 -5.62 19.79 48.93
N ARG A 105 -5.24 20.88 48.26
CA ARG A 105 -4.52 22.04 48.83
C ARG A 105 -3.13 21.74 49.41
N THR A 106 -2.50 20.64 49.01
CA THR A 106 -1.09 20.38 49.36
C THR A 106 -0.14 21.16 48.44
N PRO A 107 0.89 21.85 48.98
CA PRO A 107 1.87 22.56 48.16
C PRO A 107 2.78 21.57 47.42
N LEU A 108 3.17 21.94 46.21
CA LEU A 108 3.96 21.15 45.28
C LEU A 108 4.93 22.07 44.53
N TRP A 109 6.23 21.84 44.67
CA TRP A 109 7.22 22.55 43.85
C TRP A 109 7.35 21.85 42.50
N LEU A 110 7.08 22.60 41.44
CA LEU A 110 7.17 22.13 40.07
C LEU A 110 8.23 22.93 39.31
N LEU A 111 9.05 22.20 38.58
CA LEU A 111 9.83 22.76 37.49
C LEU A 111 8.97 22.70 36.23
N VAL A 112 8.61 23.88 35.71
CA VAL A 112 7.77 24.04 34.53
C VAL A 112 8.65 24.51 33.38
N HIS A 113 8.51 23.84 32.25
CA HIS A 113 9.15 24.24 31.00
C HIS A 113 8.08 24.48 29.95
N VAL A 114 8.08 25.70 29.40
CA VAL A 114 7.13 26.17 28.40
C VAL A 114 7.83 26.13 27.04
N ALA A 115 7.21 25.47 26.06
CA ALA A 115 7.71 25.40 24.70
C ALA A 115 6.61 25.78 23.70
N PRO A 116 6.79 26.86 22.90
CA PRO A 116 5.87 27.21 21.82
C PRO A 116 6.02 26.24 20.64
N ILE A 117 4.90 25.80 20.08
CA ILE A 117 4.84 24.87 18.94
C ILE A 117 4.32 25.61 17.71
N ARG A 118 5.09 25.52 16.64
CA ARG A 118 4.77 26.16 15.36
C ARG A 118 4.08 25.21 14.38
N ASN A 119 3.26 25.79 13.50
CA ASN A 119 2.68 25.10 12.35
C ASN A 119 3.54 25.26 11.08
N GLU A 120 3.07 24.74 9.95
CA GLU A 120 3.74 24.86 8.63
C GLU A 120 4.03 26.30 8.18
N ARG A 121 3.27 27.27 8.71
CA ARG A 121 3.39 28.69 8.36
C ARG A 121 4.26 29.46 9.36
N GLU A 122 5.04 28.76 10.18
CA GLU A 122 5.86 29.33 11.28
C GLU A 122 5.07 30.10 12.35
N LEU A 123 3.75 29.92 12.41
CA LEU A 123 2.89 30.53 13.43
C LEU A 123 2.82 29.63 14.66
N VAL A 124 2.94 30.20 15.85
CA VAL A 124 2.74 29.49 17.12
C VAL A 124 1.25 29.16 17.28
N VAL A 125 0.93 27.88 17.32
CA VAL A 125 -0.47 27.38 17.40
C VAL A 125 -0.78 26.73 18.75
N LEU A 126 0.22 26.15 19.39
CA LEU A 126 0.07 25.41 20.64
C LEU A 126 1.23 25.74 21.59
N PHE A 127 1.00 25.64 22.88
CA PHE A 127 2.03 25.60 23.91
C PHE A 127 2.11 24.19 24.50
N LEU A 128 3.32 23.66 24.64
CA LEU A 128 3.63 22.47 25.40
C LEU A 128 4.21 22.88 26.75
N LEU A 129 3.52 22.53 27.83
CA LEU A 129 4.01 22.75 29.18
C LEU A 129 4.34 21.40 29.81
N THR A 130 5.60 21.20 30.17
CA THR A 130 6.06 20.00 30.88
C THR A 130 6.34 20.32 32.34
N PHE A 131 5.85 19.47 33.24
CA PHE A 131 5.93 19.61 34.69
C PHE A 131 6.77 18.48 35.27
N ARG A 132 7.71 18.85 36.14
CA ARG A 132 8.51 17.90 36.92
C ARG A 132 8.43 18.26 38.40
N ASP A 133 8.09 17.27 39.22
CA ASP A 133 8.00 17.45 40.67
C ASP A 133 9.40 17.51 41.30
N ILE A 134 9.72 18.66 41.91
CA ILE A 134 10.98 18.94 42.62
C ILE A 134 10.75 19.17 44.12
N THR A 135 9.57 18.83 44.65
CA THR A 135 9.19 19.08 46.06
C THR A 135 10.18 18.45 47.04
N ALA A 136 10.68 17.25 46.75
CA ALA A 136 11.67 16.57 47.58
C ALA A 136 13.04 17.27 47.64
N LEU A 137 13.35 18.15 46.67
CA LEU A 137 14.60 18.92 46.66
C LEU A 137 14.49 20.26 47.40
N LYS A 138 13.29 20.83 47.49
CA LYS A 138 13.07 22.20 47.98
C LYS A 138 12.63 22.29 49.44
N GLN A 139 12.08 21.23 50.04
CA GLN A 139 11.48 21.32 51.38
C GLN A 139 11.80 20.12 52.29
N PRO A 140 12.05 20.43 53.58
CA PRO A 140 11.12 20.13 54.64
C PRO A 140 10.47 21.45 55.08
N ILE A 141 9.19 21.71 54.74
CA ILE A 141 8.47 22.83 55.38
C ILE A 141 8.14 22.41 56.80
N ASP A 142 8.53 23.24 57.76
CA ASP A 142 8.08 23.21 59.13
C ASP A 142 6.56 23.42 59.21
N ALA A 143 5.87 22.36 59.62
CA ALA A 143 4.63 22.47 60.37
C ALA A 143 4.93 21.85 61.73
N ASP A 144 4.81 22.66 62.78
CA ASP A 144 4.93 22.30 64.18
C ASP A 144 4.10 21.05 64.49
N ASP A 145 4.75 19.89 64.58
CA ASP A 145 4.13 18.67 65.06
C ASP A 145 5.20 17.80 65.75
N PRO A 146 5.25 17.76 67.10
CA PRO A 146 6.38 17.20 67.86
C PRO A 146 6.39 15.66 67.92
N LYS A 147 5.57 14.94 67.14
CA LYS A 147 5.48 13.46 67.17
C LYS A 147 5.49 12.83 65.77
N GLY A 148 6.61 12.82 65.05
CA GLY A 148 6.62 12.15 63.74
C GLY A 148 7.92 11.99 62.96
N GLY A 149 9.10 12.07 63.59
CA GLY A 149 10.39 12.10 62.86
C GLY A 149 10.67 10.90 61.92
N LEU A 150 10.36 9.67 62.32
CA LEU A 150 10.68 8.46 61.53
C LEU A 150 9.76 8.23 60.31
N SER A 151 8.48 8.56 60.42
CA SER A 151 7.50 8.44 59.31
C SER A 151 7.77 9.47 58.20
N LYS A 152 8.20 10.68 58.59
CA LYS A 152 8.59 11.75 57.67
C LYS A 152 9.85 11.38 56.89
N PHE A 153 10.87 10.79 57.55
CA PHE A 153 12.09 10.32 56.89
C PHE A 153 11.83 9.13 55.94
N ALA A 154 10.91 8.23 56.29
CA ALA A 154 10.51 7.13 55.42
C ALA A 154 9.73 7.59 54.17
N LYS A 155 8.90 8.65 54.29
CA LYS A 155 8.23 9.30 53.14
C LYS A 155 9.24 10.04 52.25
N LEU A 156 10.21 10.73 52.85
CA LEU A 156 11.29 11.42 52.14
C LEU A 156 12.18 10.42 51.40
N ALA A 157 12.64 9.36 52.06
CA ALA A 157 13.47 8.30 51.46
C ALA A 157 12.76 7.55 50.32
N ARG A 158 11.44 7.40 50.38
CA ARG A 158 10.62 6.75 49.35
C ARG A 158 10.32 7.67 48.15
N SER A 159 10.31 8.99 48.38
CA SER A 159 10.25 10.01 47.30
C SER A 159 11.63 10.17 46.63
N VAL A 160 12.70 10.25 47.42
CA VAL A 160 14.09 10.41 46.98
C VAL A 160 14.63 9.19 46.21
N THR A 161 14.17 7.97 46.52
CA THR A 161 14.49 6.77 45.73
C THR A 161 13.74 6.69 44.40
N ARG A 162 12.58 7.37 44.27
CA ARG A 162 11.83 7.52 43.01
C ARG A 162 12.49 8.55 42.08
N SER A 163 13.07 9.60 42.66
CA SER A 163 13.72 10.71 41.96
C SER A 163 15.23 10.51 41.73
N ARG A 164 15.72 9.28 41.56
CA ARG A 164 17.18 9.01 41.45
C ARG A 164 17.85 9.72 40.26
N SER A 165 17.07 10.12 39.24
CA SER A 165 17.50 10.98 38.13
C SER A 165 17.65 12.46 38.51
N VAL A 166 16.99 12.91 39.58
CA VAL A 166 16.94 14.30 40.07
C VAL A 166 18.14 14.62 40.98
N LEU A 167 18.63 13.63 41.73
CA LEU A 167 19.77 13.78 42.65
C LEU A 167 21.11 14.10 41.96
N VAL A 168 21.21 13.89 40.65
CA VAL A 168 22.40 14.27 39.85
C VAL A 168 22.38 15.75 39.44
N SER A 169 21.23 16.43 39.56
CA SER A 169 21.06 17.83 39.09
C SER A 169 21.25 18.93 40.14
N ALA A 170 21.35 18.59 41.43
CA ALA A 170 21.26 19.57 42.53
C ALA A 170 22.48 19.65 43.47
N LEU A 171 23.62 19.03 43.12
CA LEU A 171 24.86 19.15 43.90
C LEU A 171 25.77 20.25 43.29
N PRO A 172 26.00 21.39 43.97
CA PRO A 172 27.09 22.28 43.63
C PRO A 172 28.40 21.73 44.24
N ALA A 173 29.46 21.73 43.42
CA ALA A 173 30.86 21.48 43.77
C ALA A 173 31.32 20.01 43.99
N LEU A 174 31.55 19.30 42.89
CA LEU A 174 32.76 18.47 42.71
C LEU A 174 33.31 18.72 41.30
N LYS A 175 34.49 19.32 41.23
CA LYS A 175 35.24 19.65 40.00
C LYS A 175 35.59 18.38 39.22
N GLU A 176 34.77 17.95 38.26
CA GLU A 176 35.22 17.05 37.17
C GLU A 176 34.50 17.37 35.84
N PRO A 177 35.23 17.76 34.77
CA PRO A 177 34.63 18.21 33.50
C PRO A 177 34.07 17.08 32.62
N ALA A 178 34.16 15.81 33.03
CA ALA A 178 33.78 14.67 32.21
C ALA A 178 32.29 14.24 32.33
N ARG A 179 31.53 14.75 33.31
CA ARG A 179 30.13 14.33 33.57
C ARG A 179 29.04 15.29 33.10
N ALA A 180 29.40 16.48 32.62
CA ALA A 180 28.46 17.46 32.05
C ALA A 180 27.79 16.97 30.75
N SER A 181 28.45 16.07 30.01
CA SER A 181 27.95 15.48 28.76
C SER A 181 26.71 14.61 28.93
N HIS A 182 26.56 13.94 30.08
CA HIS A 182 25.41 13.07 30.34
C HIS A 182 24.16 13.86 30.80
N LEU A 183 24.35 15.03 31.42
CA LEU A 183 23.26 15.90 31.87
C LEU A 183 22.64 16.69 30.70
N ALA A 184 23.48 17.13 29.75
CA ALA A 184 23.03 17.74 28.50
C ALA A 184 22.12 16.81 27.67
N HIS A 185 22.31 15.49 27.78
CA HIS A 185 21.46 14.52 27.09
C HIS A 185 20.06 14.39 27.72
N VAL A 186 19.94 14.58 29.04
CA VAL A 186 18.67 14.51 29.79
C VAL A 186 17.88 15.83 29.71
N MET A 187 18.55 16.95 29.38
CA MET A 187 17.97 18.29 29.21
C MET A 187 17.64 18.66 27.75
N SER A 188 17.77 17.73 26.79
CA SER A 188 17.59 17.99 25.35
C SER A 188 16.12 18.06 24.86
N LEU A 189 15.25 18.73 25.61
CA LEU A 189 14.05 19.35 24.99
C LEU A 189 14.40 20.68 24.29
N SER A 190 15.64 21.15 24.42
CA SER A 190 16.16 22.32 23.72
C SER A 190 16.30 22.09 22.20
N GLY A 191 15.54 22.89 21.44
CA GLY A 191 15.89 23.29 20.08
C GLY A 191 15.49 22.36 18.95
N ASP A 192 16.11 21.18 18.84
CA ASP A 192 16.25 20.56 17.51
C ASP A 192 15.15 19.57 17.08
N VAL A 193 14.21 19.18 17.96
CA VAL A 193 13.16 18.23 17.53
C VAL A 193 11.83 18.38 18.29
N LEU A 194 11.31 19.59 18.51
CA LEU A 194 9.87 19.74 18.81
C LEU A 194 9.08 19.38 17.54
N PRO A 195 8.21 18.36 17.55
CA PRO A 195 7.43 18.03 16.36
C PRO A 195 6.55 19.24 16.01
N GLN A 196 6.59 19.70 14.77
CA GLN A 196 5.69 20.77 14.32
C GLN A 196 4.27 20.22 14.23
N TYR A 197 3.26 21.06 14.47
CA TYR A 197 1.86 20.68 14.28
C TYR A 197 1.57 20.67 12.76
N ARG A 198 1.88 19.53 12.13
CA ARG A 198 1.86 19.36 10.68
C ARG A 198 1.26 18.01 10.29
N GLN A 199 0.42 18.01 9.26
CA GLN A 199 0.01 16.77 8.59
C GLN A 199 1.13 16.33 7.66
N GLU A 200 2.07 15.54 8.19
CA GLU A 200 3.17 15.00 7.38
C GLU A 200 2.82 13.62 6.86
N ALA A 201 3.30 13.30 5.66
CA ALA A 201 3.38 11.91 5.25
C ALA A 201 4.24 11.15 6.28
N PRO A 202 3.87 9.91 6.65
CA PRO A 202 4.62 9.15 7.66
C PRO A 202 6.10 9.07 7.24
N LYS A 203 6.97 9.61 8.09
CA LYS A 203 8.42 9.63 7.86
C LYS A 203 8.94 8.20 7.90
N THR A 204 9.43 7.70 6.78
CA THR A 204 10.23 6.47 6.74
C THR A 204 11.67 6.79 7.11
N PRO A 205 12.37 5.91 7.84
CA PRO A 205 13.77 6.12 8.14
C PRO A 205 14.61 6.16 6.84
N PRO A 206 15.76 6.86 6.85
CA PRO A 206 16.65 6.88 5.69
C PRO A 206 17.05 5.44 5.34
N HIS A 207 17.20 5.15 4.04
CA HIS A 207 17.48 3.82 3.47
C HIS A 207 16.32 2.81 3.43
N ILE A 208 15.07 3.23 3.68
CA ILE A 208 13.89 2.38 3.44
C ILE A 208 13.08 2.90 2.25
N LEU A 209 12.83 2.01 1.29
CA LEU A 209 12.04 2.27 0.10
C LEU A 209 10.56 1.94 0.35
N LEU A 210 9.69 2.85 -0.06
CA LEU A 210 8.25 2.64 -0.03
C LEU A 210 7.84 1.64 -1.13
N HIS A 211 6.98 0.69 -0.80
CA HIS A 211 6.53 -0.35 -1.73
C HIS A 211 5.72 0.20 -2.92
N TYR A 212 5.11 1.38 -2.76
CA TYR A 212 4.33 2.06 -3.79
C TYR A 212 5.11 3.18 -4.50
N CYS A 213 6.41 3.35 -4.27
CA CYS A 213 7.18 4.39 -4.95
C CYS A 213 7.35 4.05 -6.45
N ALA A 214 7.44 5.09 -7.28
CA ALA A 214 7.57 4.93 -8.73
C ALA A 214 8.82 4.14 -9.12
N PHE A 215 9.95 4.40 -8.44
CA PHE A 215 11.19 3.64 -8.62
C PHE A 215 10.98 2.14 -8.37
N LYS A 216 10.33 1.77 -7.26
CA LYS A 216 10.06 0.36 -6.93
C LYS A 216 9.12 -0.29 -7.94
N ALA A 217 8.14 0.45 -8.46
CA ALA A 217 7.26 -0.04 -9.50
C ALA A 217 8.02 -0.35 -10.81
N ILE A 218 8.91 0.54 -11.24
CA ILE A 218 9.75 0.33 -12.44
C ILE A 218 10.70 -0.85 -12.22
N TRP A 219 11.37 -0.90 -11.06
CA TRP A 219 12.24 -2.02 -10.68
C TRP A 219 11.48 -3.35 -10.71
N ASP A 220 10.25 -3.37 -10.19
CA ASP A 220 9.39 -4.56 -10.20
C ASP A 220 9.09 -5.09 -11.61
N TRP A 221 8.97 -4.20 -12.60
CA TRP A 221 8.80 -4.55 -14.01
C TRP A 221 10.10 -5.09 -14.63
N ILE A 222 11.25 -4.48 -14.32
CA ILE A 222 12.56 -4.98 -14.77
C ILE A 222 12.77 -6.41 -14.26
N ILE A 223 12.52 -6.65 -12.98
CA ILE A 223 12.62 -7.99 -12.38
C ILE A 223 11.64 -8.96 -13.05
N LEU A 224 10.40 -8.55 -13.34
CA LEU A 224 9.46 -9.40 -14.07
C LEU A 224 10.00 -9.82 -15.45
N CYS A 225 10.49 -8.86 -16.24
CA CYS A 225 11.08 -9.14 -17.56
C CYS A 225 12.28 -10.09 -17.45
N LEU A 226 13.17 -9.86 -16.48
CA LEU A 226 14.31 -10.74 -16.23
C LEU A 226 13.89 -12.15 -15.77
N THR A 227 12.84 -12.27 -14.94
CA THR A 227 12.31 -13.60 -14.57
C THR A 227 11.79 -14.36 -15.79
N PHE A 228 11.11 -13.67 -16.72
CA PHE A 228 10.63 -14.28 -17.96
C PHE A 228 11.80 -14.70 -18.87
N TYR A 229 12.82 -13.85 -19.00
CA TYR A 229 14.07 -14.20 -19.69
C TYR A 229 14.70 -15.48 -19.11
N THR A 230 14.87 -15.56 -17.79
CA THR A 230 15.46 -16.75 -17.15
C THR A 230 14.60 -18.00 -17.33
N ALA A 231 13.27 -17.85 -17.31
CA ALA A 231 12.36 -18.97 -17.47
C ALA A 231 12.38 -19.57 -18.90
N ILE A 232 12.79 -18.78 -19.90
CA ILE A 232 13.02 -19.24 -21.27
C ILE A 232 14.46 -19.75 -21.45
N MET A 233 15.46 -18.98 -21.03
CA MET A 233 16.86 -19.33 -21.33
C MET A 233 17.36 -20.53 -20.52
N VAL A 234 16.92 -20.73 -19.28
CA VAL A 234 17.43 -21.82 -18.44
C VAL A 234 17.08 -23.21 -19.01
N PRO A 235 15.81 -23.54 -19.32
CA PRO A 235 15.48 -24.83 -19.94
C PRO A 235 16.10 -24.99 -21.33
N TYR A 236 16.16 -23.89 -22.10
CA TYR A 236 16.82 -23.89 -23.40
C TYR A 236 18.30 -24.27 -23.31
N ASN A 237 19.06 -23.65 -22.40
CA ASN A 237 20.49 -23.92 -22.22
C ASN A 237 20.74 -25.32 -21.64
N VAL A 238 19.86 -25.82 -20.77
CA VAL A 238 19.96 -27.18 -20.21
C VAL A 238 19.69 -28.24 -21.28
N ALA A 239 18.67 -28.05 -22.12
CA ALA A 239 18.30 -29.01 -23.16
C ALA A 239 19.23 -28.92 -24.38
N PHE A 240 19.48 -27.71 -24.89
CA PHE A 240 20.25 -27.43 -26.10
C PHE A 240 21.67 -26.95 -25.77
N LYS A 241 22.48 -27.83 -25.16
CA LYS A 241 23.89 -27.57 -24.83
C LYS A 241 24.65 -27.00 -26.04
N ASN A 242 25.35 -25.88 -25.86
CA ASN A 242 26.36 -25.38 -26.80
C ASN A 242 27.76 -25.85 -26.35
N LYS A 243 28.70 -25.99 -27.30
CA LYS A 243 30.12 -26.31 -27.05
C LYS A 243 31.04 -25.23 -27.67
N THR A 244 30.55 -24.01 -27.89
CA THR A 244 31.21 -23.01 -28.78
C THR A 244 31.22 -21.59 -28.19
N SER A 245 32.12 -20.74 -28.70
CA SER A 245 32.35 -19.33 -28.29
C SER A 245 31.13 -18.43 -28.00
N GLU A 246 29.95 -18.70 -28.55
CA GLU A 246 28.68 -18.05 -28.16
C GLU A 246 28.31 -18.26 -26.67
N ASP A 247 28.84 -19.31 -26.04
CA ASP A 247 28.67 -19.62 -24.61
C ASP A 247 29.23 -18.52 -23.71
N VAL A 248 30.34 -17.88 -24.10
CA VAL A 248 30.96 -16.83 -23.30
C VAL A 248 30.06 -15.59 -23.25
N SER A 249 29.46 -15.21 -24.38
CA SER A 249 28.54 -14.07 -24.47
C SER A 249 27.26 -14.29 -23.66
N LEU A 250 26.68 -15.50 -23.74
CA LEU A 250 25.49 -15.86 -22.95
C LEU A 250 25.80 -15.94 -21.46
N LEU A 251 26.98 -16.47 -21.08
CA LEU A 251 27.44 -16.52 -19.70
C LEU A 251 27.58 -15.13 -19.08
N VAL A 252 28.10 -14.15 -19.84
CA VAL A 252 28.19 -12.75 -19.39
C VAL A 252 26.81 -12.17 -19.13
N ILE A 253 25.84 -12.42 -20.02
CA ILE A 253 24.46 -11.95 -19.84
C ILE A 253 23.83 -12.60 -18.61
N ASP A 254 23.94 -13.93 -18.45
CA ASP A 254 23.41 -14.65 -17.29
C ASP A 254 24.04 -14.14 -15.98
N SER A 255 25.34 -13.83 -15.99
CA SER A 255 26.04 -13.25 -14.84
C SER A 255 25.52 -11.85 -14.48
N ILE A 256 25.25 -10.99 -15.47
CA ILE A 256 24.63 -9.67 -15.25
C ILE A 256 23.25 -9.83 -14.64
N VAL A 257 22.45 -10.77 -15.16
CA VAL A 257 21.10 -11.06 -14.64
C VAL A 257 21.16 -11.52 -13.19
N ASP A 258 22.10 -12.38 -12.83
CA ASP A 258 22.32 -12.85 -11.45
C ASP A 258 22.70 -11.70 -10.50
N VAL A 259 23.54 -10.75 -10.94
CA VAL A 259 23.86 -9.53 -10.17
C VAL A 259 22.61 -8.68 -9.93
N VAL A 260 21.75 -8.49 -10.93
CA VAL A 260 20.50 -7.73 -10.77
C VAL A 260 19.56 -8.40 -9.77
N PHE A 261 19.45 -9.73 -9.79
CA PHE A 261 18.67 -10.48 -8.80
C PHE A 261 19.26 -10.39 -7.39
N PHE A 262 20.58 -10.34 -7.26
CA PHE A 262 21.24 -10.11 -5.98
C PHE A 262 20.92 -8.72 -5.41
N ILE A 263 20.96 -7.69 -6.26
CA ILE A 263 20.52 -6.34 -5.89
C ILE A 263 19.04 -6.35 -5.46
N ASP A 264 18.17 -7.11 -6.13
CA ASP A 264 16.76 -7.24 -5.74
C ASP A 264 16.59 -7.83 -4.32
N ILE A 265 17.39 -8.82 -3.93
CA ILE A 265 17.39 -9.36 -2.56
C ILE A 265 17.74 -8.26 -1.56
N VAL A 266 18.78 -7.47 -1.84
CA VAL A 266 19.18 -6.35 -0.98
C VAL A 266 18.06 -5.31 -0.89
N LEU A 267 17.41 -4.97 -2.01
CA LEU A 267 16.29 -4.01 -2.03
C LEU A 267 15.08 -4.54 -1.26
N ASN A 268 14.78 -5.84 -1.33
CA ASN A 268 13.67 -6.44 -0.58
C ASN A 268 13.88 -6.37 0.94
N PHE A 269 15.13 -6.43 1.43
CA PHE A 269 15.44 -6.17 2.84
C PHE A 269 15.18 -4.71 3.28
N HIS A 270 15.14 -3.78 2.33
CA HIS A 270 14.96 -2.35 2.56
C HIS A 270 13.60 -1.84 2.08
N THR A 271 12.68 -2.70 1.65
CA THR A 271 11.35 -2.27 1.16
C THR A 271 10.29 -2.46 2.24
N THR A 272 9.42 -1.47 2.44
CA THR A 272 8.25 -1.57 3.33
C THR A 272 7.29 -2.68 2.90
N PHE A 273 6.47 -3.20 3.79
CA PHE A 273 5.36 -4.10 3.44
C PHE A 273 4.07 -3.68 4.14
N VAL A 274 2.93 -4.17 3.64
CA VAL A 274 1.60 -3.93 4.22
C VAL A 274 1.26 -5.08 5.16
N GLY A 275 0.98 -4.77 6.42
CA GLY A 275 0.56 -5.75 7.42
C GLY A 275 -0.87 -6.25 7.20
N PRO A 276 -1.31 -7.29 7.93
CA PRO A 276 -2.66 -7.83 7.83
C PRO A 276 -3.75 -6.82 8.24
N GLY A 277 -3.43 -5.82 9.06
CA GLY A 277 -4.36 -4.73 9.41
C GLY A 277 -4.38 -3.58 8.39
N GLY A 278 -3.63 -3.67 7.30
CA GLY A 278 -3.54 -2.63 6.27
C GLY A 278 -2.58 -1.49 6.61
N GLU A 279 -1.89 -1.53 7.76
CA GLU A 279 -0.84 -0.59 8.11
C GLU A 279 0.44 -0.82 7.31
N VAL A 280 1.16 0.27 7.00
CA VAL A 280 2.47 0.20 6.35
C VAL A 280 3.54 0.08 7.42
N VAL A 281 4.24 -1.07 7.41
CA VAL A 281 5.32 -1.33 8.34
C VAL A 281 6.63 -0.80 7.76
N SER A 282 7.25 0.14 8.49
CA SER A 282 8.51 0.79 8.12
C SER A 282 9.69 0.43 9.03
N ASP A 283 9.51 -0.40 10.08
CA ASP A 283 10.61 -0.80 10.96
C ASP A 283 11.56 -1.80 10.26
N PRO A 284 12.85 -1.48 10.09
CA PRO A 284 13.82 -2.34 9.40
C PRO A 284 14.04 -3.68 10.09
N LYS A 285 13.88 -3.79 11.42
CA LYS A 285 14.03 -5.08 12.12
C LYS A 285 12.87 -6.01 11.80
N VAL A 286 11.66 -5.46 11.75
CA VAL A 286 10.44 -6.21 11.44
C VAL A 286 10.43 -6.64 9.97
N ILE A 287 10.78 -5.73 9.06
CA ILE A 287 10.90 -6.02 7.61
C ILE A 287 11.86 -7.18 7.38
N ARG A 288 13.09 -7.10 7.92
CA ARG A 288 14.10 -8.15 7.73
C ARG A 288 13.65 -9.49 8.31
N LYS A 289 13.08 -9.52 9.53
CA LYS A 289 12.57 -10.75 10.15
C LYS A 289 11.45 -11.39 9.34
N ASN A 290 10.55 -10.57 8.80
CA ASN A 290 9.45 -11.05 7.94
C ASN A 290 9.98 -11.64 6.63
N TYR A 291 10.96 -10.98 5.99
CA TYR A 291 11.55 -11.47 4.74
C TYR A 291 12.37 -12.76 4.95
N PHE A 292 13.15 -12.84 6.04
CA PHE A 292 13.89 -14.06 6.41
C PHE A 292 12.98 -15.28 6.63
N LYS A 293 11.82 -15.09 7.27
CA LYS A 293 10.86 -16.18 7.54
C LYS A 293 10.11 -16.65 6.31
N SER A 294 9.95 -15.80 5.29
CA SER A 294 9.04 -16.05 4.17
C SER A 294 9.78 -16.50 2.90
N TRP A 295 10.45 -15.58 2.22
CA TRP A 295 10.91 -15.78 0.85
C TRP A 295 12.43 -15.75 0.68
N PHE A 296 13.17 -15.32 1.69
CA PHE A 296 14.62 -15.15 1.60
C PHE A 296 15.35 -16.42 1.16
N LEU A 297 15.02 -17.59 1.72
CA LEU A 297 15.71 -18.84 1.40
C LEU A 297 15.55 -19.24 -0.07
N ILE A 298 14.33 -19.08 -0.61
CA ILE A 298 14.01 -19.36 -2.01
C ILE A 298 14.74 -18.36 -2.92
N ASP A 299 14.67 -17.07 -2.58
CA ASP A 299 15.31 -16.01 -3.35
C ASP A 299 16.84 -16.19 -3.37
N LEU A 300 17.46 -16.58 -2.25
CA LEU A 300 18.90 -16.83 -2.13
C LEU A 300 19.35 -18.02 -2.98
N LEU A 301 18.71 -19.18 -2.83
CA LEU A 301 19.03 -20.38 -3.61
C LEU A 301 18.87 -20.12 -5.12
N SER A 302 17.85 -19.36 -5.50
CA SER A 302 17.59 -19.04 -6.89
C SER A 302 18.64 -18.10 -7.51
N CYS A 303 19.44 -17.39 -6.70
CA CYS A 303 20.35 -16.32 -7.14
C CYS A 303 21.83 -16.76 -7.17
N LEU A 304 22.15 -17.98 -6.76
CA LEU A 304 23.54 -18.45 -6.71
C LEU A 304 24.14 -18.56 -8.13
N PRO A 305 25.37 -18.03 -8.36
CA PRO A 305 26.02 -18.06 -9.66
C PRO A 305 26.67 -19.42 -9.93
N TYR A 306 25.84 -20.44 -10.19
CA TYR A 306 26.29 -21.83 -10.41
C TYR A 306 27.30 -21.97 -11.56
N ASP A 307 27.17 -21.13 -12.60
CA ASP A 307 28.08 -21.15 -13.75
C ASP A 307 29.51 -20.72 -13.39
N VAL A 308 29.64 -19.79 -12.44
CA VAL A 308 30.93 -19.30 -11.96
C VAL A 308 31.62 -20.37 -11.13
N PHE A 309 30.87 -21.07 -10.26
CA PHE A 309 31.42 -22.20 -9.51
C PHE A 309 31.91 -23.32 -10.42
N ASN A 310 31.17 -23.63 -11.48
CA ASN A 310 31.56 -24.62 -12.49
C ASN A 310 32.79 -24.21 -13.32
N ALA A 311 33.06 -22.91 -13.47
CA ALA A 311 34.23 -22.41 -14.18
C ALA A 311 35.52 -22.45 -13.35
N PHE A 312 35.41 -22.52 -12.02
CA PHE A 312 36.56 -22.57 -11.10
C PHE A 312 36.95 -23.99 -10.70
N ASP A 313 36.06 -24.98 -10.85
CA ASP A 313 36.32 -26.37 -10.50
C ASP A 313 36.89 -27.12 -11.72
N HIS A 314 38.21 -27.30 -11.75
CA HIS A 314 38.93 -27.74 -12.94
C HIS A 314 39.06 -29.26 -13.11
N ASP A 315 38.62 -30.08 -12.13
CA ASP A 315 39.19 -31.44 -11.98
C ASP A 315 38.24 -32.66 -11.88
N GLU A 316 36.90 -32.56 -11.97
CA GLU A 316 36.06 -33.78 -12.03
C GLU A 316 34.85 -33.67 -12.98
N ASP A 317 34.93 -34.35 -14.13
CA ASP A 317 33.88 -34.41 -15.18
C ASP A 317 32.49 -34.86 -14.67
N GLY A 318 32.44 -35.59 -13.55
CA GLY A 318 31.20 -36.02 -12.91
C GLY A 318 30.46 -34.92 -12.14
N ILE A 319 31.21 -34.00 -11.50
CA ILE A 319 30.67 -32.95 -10.64
C ILE A 319 30.14 -31.78 -11.49
N GLY A 320 30.79 -31.46 -12.61
CA GLY A 320 30.35 -30.39 -13.50
C GLY A 320 28.97 -30.62 -14.14
N SER A 321 28.60 -31.89 -14.41
CA SER A 321 27.27 -32.25 -14.90
C SER A 321 26.17 -31.98 -13.86
N LEU A 322 26.45 -32.23 -12.58
CA LEU A 322 25.53 -31.95 -11.47
C LEU A 322 25.35 -30.45 -11.25
N PHE A 323 26.43 -29.66 -11.32
CA PHE A 323 26.34 -28.21 -11.25
C PHE A 323 25.57 -27.61 -12.43
N SER A 324 25.68 -28.21 -13.63
CA SER A 324 24.86 -27.81 -14.77
C SER A 324 23.38 -28.14 -14.60
N ALA A 325 23.02 -29.21 -13.89
CA ALA A 325 21.64 -29.55 -13.58
C ALA A 325 21.04 -28.63 -12.49
N LEU A 326 21.86 -28.14 -11.55
CA LEU A 326 21.45 -27.18 -10.53
C LEU A 326 20.99 -25.83 -11.11
N LYS A 327 21.28 -25.52 -12.37
CA LYS A 327 20.73 -24.34 -13.07
C LYS A 327 19.20 -24.30 -13.05
N VAL A 328 18.53 -25.45 -12.99
CA VAL A 328 17.05 -25.56 -12.91
C VAL A 328 16.50 -24.87 -11.65
N VAL A 329 17.30 -24.74 -10.57
CA VAL A 329 16.94 -24.00 -9.35
C VAL A 329 16.64 -22.53 -9.65
N ARG A 330 17.18 -21.96 -10.73
CA ARG A 330 16.85 -20.59 -11.19
C ARG A 330 15.37 -20.44 -11.56
N LEU A 331 14.63 -21.51 -11.90
CA LEU A 331 13.19 -21.44 -12.15
C LEU A 331 12.37 -21.09 -10.90
N LEU A 332 12.92 -21.27 -9.69
CA LEU A 332 12.28 -20.80 -8.45
C LEU A 332 12.05 -19.28 -8.44
N ARG A 333 12.76 -18.51 -9.30
CA ARG A 333 12.52 -17.08 -9.52
C ARG A 333 11.10 -16.78 -10.00
N LEU A 334 10.38 -17.74 -10.58
CA LEU A 334 8.97 -17.56 -10.92
C LEU A 334 8.06 -17.39 -9.70
N GLY A 335 8.47 -17.85 -8.52
CA GLY A 335 7.78 -17.57 -7.26
C GLY A 335 7.64 -16.06 -6.99
N ARG A 336 8.50 -15.22 -7.58
CA ARG A 336 8.41 -13.75 -7.48
C ARG A 336 7.19 -13.19 -8.22
N VAL A 337 6.74 -13.84 -9.29
CA VAL A 337 5.52 -13.46 -10.03
C VAL A 337 4.29 -13.72 -9.16
N VAL A 338 4.26 -14.85 -8.46
CA VAL A 338 3.16 -15.22 -7.54
C VAL A 338 2.97 -14.16 -6.46
N ARG A 339 4.07 -13.62 -5.89
CA ARG A 339 4.01 -12.53 -4.89
C ARG A 339 3.34 -11.25 -5.42
N LYS A 340 3.35 -11.03 -6.73
CA LYS A 340 2.79 -9.85 -7.40
C LYS A 340 1.50 -10.18 -8.15
N LEU A 341 1.04 -11.43 -8.13
CA LEU A 341 -0.14 -11.88 -8.87
C LEU A 341 -1.35 -11.04 -8.47
N ASP A 342 -1.53 -10.79 -7.17
CA ASP A 342 -2.58 -9.92 -6.66
C ASP A 342 -2.61 -8.55 -7.34
N ARG A 343 -1.44 -7.94 -7.61
CA ARG A 343 -1.30 -6.66 -8.34
C ARG A 343 -1.83 -6.74 -9.76
N TYR A 344 -1.59 -7.86 -10.43
CA TYR A 344 -2.03 -8.07 -11.81
C TYR A 344 -3.50 -8.49 -11.90
N LEU A 345 -4.04 -9.17 -10.88
CA LEU A 345 -5.45 -9.61 -10.83
C LEU A 345 -6.46 -8.45 -10.85
N GLU A 346 -6.07 -7.24 -10.44
CA GLU A 346 -6.96 -6.05 -10.52
C GLU A 346 -7.26 -5.62 -11.96
N TYR A 347 -6.38 -5.97 -12.90
CA TYR A 347 -6.48 -5.56 -14.29
C TYR A 347 -6.77 -6.78 -15.17
N GLY A 348 -8.05 -7.00 -15.52
CA GLY A 348 -8.49 -8.17 -16.28
C GLY A 348 -7.69 -8.43 -17.58
N ALA A 349 -7.38 -7.38 -18.34
CA ALA A 349 -6.56 -7.49 -19.55
C ALA A 349 -5.09 -7.89 -19.26
N ALA A 350 -4.51 -7.40 -18.17
CA ALA A 350 -3.15 -7.77 -17.77
C ALA A 350 -3.07 -9.24 -17.34
N MET A 351 -4.11 -9.75 -16.67
CA MET A 351 -4.22 -11.16 -16.32
C MET A 351 -4.27 -12.06 -17.56
N LEU A 352 -4.99 -11.67 -18.61
CA LEU A 352 -5.00 -12.42 -19.88
C LEU A 352 -3.61 -12.47 -20.52
N ILE A 353 -2.92 -11.33 -20.59
CA ILE A 353 -1.55 -11.28 -21.13
C ILE A 353 -0.62 -12.20 -20.32
N LEU A 354 -0.70 -12.13 -18.99
CA LEU A 354 0.09 -12.99 -18.11
C LEU A 354 -0.19 -14.48 -18.33
N LEU A 355 -1.46 -14.85 -18.50
CA LEU A 355 -1.87 -16.22 -18.75
C LEU A 355 -1.41 -16.72 -20.13
N LEU A 356 -1.47 -15.87 -21.17
CA LEU A 356 -0.93 -16.19 -22.50
C LEU A 356 0.59 -16.35 -22.47
N CYS A 357 1.31 -15.48 -21.75
CA CYS A 357 2.75 -15.64 -21.53
C CYS A 357 3.07 -16.94 -20.80
N PHE A 358 2.28 -17.31 -19.79
CA PHE A 358 2.43 -18.57 -19.07
C PHE A 358 2.16 -19.79 -19.98
N TYR A 359 1.14 -19.73 -20.83
CA TYR A 359 0.87 -20.77 -21.83
C TYR A 359 2.06 -21.00 -22.77
N MET A 360 2.61 -19.90 -23.32
CA MET A 360 3.80 -19.97 -24.18
C MET A 360 5.03 -20.49 -23.43
N LEU A 361 5.16 -20.17 -22.14
CA LEU A 361 6.26 -20.66 -21.31
C LEU A 361 6.16 -22.18 -21.09
N VAL A 362 4.97 -22.69 -20.78
CA VAL A 362 4.74 -24.13 -20.64
C VAL A 362 4.99 -24.86 -21.97
N ALA A 363 4.56 -24.29 -23.10
CA ALA A 363 4.87 -24.83 -24.41
C ALA A 363 6.39 -24.90 -24.67
N HIS A 364 7.12 -23.85 -24.29
CA HIS A 364 8.57 -23.83 -24.39
C HIS A 364 9.23 -24.91 -23.50
N TRP A 365 8.78 -25.09 -22.26
CA TRP A 365 9.32 -26.11 -21.36
C TRP A 365 9.08 -27.52 -21.86
N LEU A 366 7.85 -27.80 -22.29
CA LEU A 366 7.47 -29.09 -22.84
C LEU A 366 8.22 -29.38 -24.16
N ALA A 367 8.52 -28.35 -24.96
CA ALA A 367 9.37 -28.48 -26.14
C ALA A 367 10.84 -28.81 -25.80
N CYS A 368 11.38 -28.22 -24.73
CA CYS A 368 12.73 -28.54 -24.25
C CYS A 368 12.81 -30.00 -23.73
N VAL A 369 11.78 -30.44 -23.00
CA VAL A 369 11.68 -31.85 -22.55
C VAL A 369 11.52 -32.78 -23.74
N TRP A 370 10.68 -32.45 -24.73
CA TRP A 370 10.51 -33.21 -25.96
C TRP A 370 11.82 -33.40 -26.73
N TYR A 371 12.62 -32.33 -26.83
CA TYR A 371 13.96 -32.40 -27.37
C TYR A 371 14.90 -33.30 -26.56
N SER A 372 14.90 -33.17 -25.24
CA SER A 372 15.73 -34.01 -24.37
C SER A 372 15.40 -35.50 -24.51
N ILE A 373 14.12 -35.86 -24.68
CA ILE A 373 13.68 -37.24 -24.93
C ILE A 373 14.20 -37.73 -26.28
N GLY A 374 13.99 -36.95 -27.35
CA GLY A 374 14.48 -37.32 -28.69
C GLY A 374 16.01 -37.44 -28.76
N ARG A 375 16.74 -36.61 -28.00
CA ARG A 375 18.20 -36.69 -27.88
C ARG A 375 18.63 -37.95 -27.14
N SER A 376 17.97 -38.29 -26.03
CA SER A 376 18.23 -39.51 -25.26
C SER A 376 17.94 -40.78 -26.07
N ASP A 377 16.85 -40.80 -26.84
CA ASP A 377 16.49 -41.92 -27.71
C ASP A 377 17.51 -42.07 -28.85
N ALA A 378 17.99 -40.95 -29.43
CA ALA A 378 19.05 -40.97 -30.43
C ALA A 378 20.40 -41.45 -29.87
N ASP A 379 20.78 -41.03 -28.67
CA ASP A 379 22.01 -41.50 -28.01
C ASP A 379 21.91 -43.00 -27.62
N SER A 380 20.69 -43.51 -27.40
CA SER A 380 20.41 -44.94 -27.15
C SER A 380 20.41 -45.79 -28.44
N GLY A 381 20.63 -45.18 -29.61
CA GLY A 381 20.69 -45.88 -30.90
C GLY A 381 19.35 -46.08 -31.61
N LEU A 382 18.25 -45.46 -31.15
CA LEU A 382 16.92 -45.62 -31.74
C LEU A 382 16.76 -44.79 -33.02
N GLN A 383 16.76 -45.44 -34.18
CA GLN A 383 16.73 -44.79 -35.51
C GLN A 383 15.32 -44.46 -36.03
N TYR A 384 14.28 -44.54 -35.19
CA TYR A 384 12.90 -44.24 -35.60
C TYR A 384 12.23 -43.15 -34.73
N SER A 385 12.97 -42.55 -33.79
CA SER A 385 12.53 -41.40 -33.00
C SER A 385 12.18 -40.20 -33.88
N TRP A 386 11.35 -39.30 -33.37
CA TRP A 386 10.95 -38.08 -34.05
C TRP A 386 12.15 -37.24 -34.54
N LEU A 387 13.24 -37.20 -33.75
CA LEU A 387 14.43 -36.42 -34.06
C LEU A 387 15.19 -37.01 -35.26
N TRP A 388 15.23 -38.34 -35.36
CA TRP A 388 15.82 -39.05 -36.49
C TRP A 388 15.01 -38.85 -37.77
N LYS A 389 13.68 -38.93 -37.69
CA LYS A 389 12.79 -38.65 -38.82
C LYS A 389 12.97 -37.20 -39.32
N LEU A 390 13.10 -36.24 -38.41
CA LEU A 390 13.36 -34.84 -38.76
C LEU A 390 14.68 -34.67 -39.51
N ALA A 391 15.75 -35.32 -39.06
CA ALA A 391 17.05 -35.29 -39.71
C ALA A 391 16.98 -35.80 -41.17
N ASN A 392 16.20 -36.85 -41.40
CA ASN A 392 15.98 -37.41 -42.74
C ASN A 392 15.18 -36.46 -43.64
N VAL A 393 14.10 -35.85 -43.12
CA VAL A 393 13.29 -34.86 -43.85
C VAL A 393 14.10 -33.61 -44.23
N THR A 394 14.99 -33.18 -43.34
CA THR A 394 15.83 -31.99 -43.54
C THR A 394 17.11 -32.25 -44.33
N GLN A 395 17.31 -33.48 -44.85
CA GLN A 395 18.50 -33.89 -45.60
C GLN A 395 19.82 -33.69 -44.82
N SER A 396 19.75 -33.81 -43.49
CA SER A 396 20.92 -33.69 -42.59
C SER A 396 20.97 -34.89 -41.63
N PRO A 397 21.21 -36.11 -42.15
CA PRO A 397 21.12 -37.33 -41.37
C PRO A 397 22.19 -37.40 -40.27
N TYR A 398 21.82 -38.01 -39.16
CA TYR A 398 22.76 -38.36 -38.10
C TYR A 398 23.62 -39.57 -38.53
N SER A 399 24.88 -39.59 -38.09
CA SER A 399 25.80 -40.70 -38.29
C SER A 399 26.44 -41.09 -36.96
N TYR A 400 26.40 -42.37 -36.62
CA TYR A 400 27.11 -42.90 -35.46
C TYR A 400 28.58 -43.10 -35.83
N VAL A 401 29.48 -42.40 -35.13
CA VAL A 401 30.93 -42.57 -35.28
C VAL A 401 31.45 -43.27 -34.04
N TRP A 402 32.24 -44.33 -34.24
CA TRP A 402 32.93 -45.03 -33.18
C TRP A 402 34.32 -44.43 -33.06
N SER A 403 34.59 -43.70 -31.97
CA SER A 403 35.93 -43.20 -31.68
C SER A 403 36.68 -44.22 -30.81
N ASN A 404 38.00 -44.33 -30.97
CA ASN A 404 38.81 -45.25 -30.17
C ASN A 404 38.99 -44.79 -28.70
N GLU A 405 38.53 -43.57 -28.36
CA GLU A 405 38.67 -42.95 -27.04
C GLU A 405 37.35 -42.94 -26.24
N SER A 406 36.21 -43.23 -26.86
CA SER A 406 34.88 -43.22 -26.21
C SER A 406 34.31 -44.63 -26.06
N ASP A 407 33.82 -44.97 -24.87
CA ASP A 407 33.23 -46.28 -24.53
C ASP A 407 31.83 -46.52 -25.16
N GLY A 408 31.51 -45.80 -26.24
CA GLY A 408 30.21 -45.84 -26.93
C GLY A 408 30.19 -45.04 -28.24
N PRO A 409 29.14 -45.24 -29.08
CA PRO A 409 28.98 -44.52 -30.34
C PRO A 409 28.64 -43.05 -30.11
N GLU A 410 29.43 -42.14 -30.69
CA GLU A 410 29.11 -40.71 -30.68
C GLU A 410 28.18 -40.36 -31.83
N LEU A 411 27.09 -39.64 -31.52
CA LEU A 411 26.18 -39.12 -32.53
C LEU A 411 26.78 -37.86 -33.17
N VAL A 412 27.17 -37.96 -34.44
CA VAL A 412 27.75 -36.87 -35.23
C VAL A 412 26.79 -36.46 -36.35
N ASN A 413 26.88 -35.22 -36.83
CA ASN A 413 25.97 -34.58 -37.79
C ASN A 413 24.55 -34.35 -37.25
N GLY A 414 23.65 -33.78 -38.06
CA GLY A 414 22.26 -33.51 -37.67
C GLY A 414 21.72 -32.15 -38.14
N PRO A 415 20.41 -31.93 -38.00
CA PRO A 415 19.76 -30.66 -38.32
C PRO A 415 20.24 -29.51 -37.44
N SER A 416 20.11 -28.28 -37.95
CA SER A 416 20.51 -27.09 -37.20
C SER A 416 19.75 -26.96 -35.87
N ARG A 417 20.41 -26.42 -34.83
CA ARG A 417 19.80 -26.19 -33.50
C ARG A 417 18.51 -25.38 -33.57
N LYS A 418 18.50 -24.36 -34.44
CA LYS A 418 17.32 -23.53 -34.70
C LYS A 418 16.18 -24.38 -35.25
N THR A 419 16.46 -25.25 -36.22
CA THR A 419 15.45 -26.16 -36.80
C THR A 419 14.93 -27.14 -35.74
N MET A 420 15.80 -27.76 -34.94
CA MET A 420 15.39 -28.70 -33.89
C MET A 420 14.48 -28.03 -32.85
N TYR A 421 14.86 -26.84 -32.38
CA TYR A 421 14.05 -26.07 -31.42
C TYR A 421 12.70 -25.64 -31.99
N VAL A 422 12.68 -25.06 -33.20
CA VAL A 422 11.45 -24.59 -33.84
C VAL A 422 10.50 -25.76 -34.10
N THR A 423 11.01 -26.90 -34.55
CA THR A 423 10.20 -28.11 -34.78
C THR A 423 9.66 -28.69 -33.48
N ALA A 424 10.46 -28.73 -32.41
CA ALA A 424 10.00 -29.18 -31.09
C ALA A 424 8.89 -28.26 -30.54
N LEU A 425 9.07 -26.94 -30.63
CA LEU A 425 8.07 -25.97 -30.20
C LEU A 425 6.81 -26.05 -31.05
N TYR A 426 6.95 -26.23 -32.37
CA TYR A 426 5.83 -26.47 -33.27
C TYR A 426 5.02 -27.70 -32.85
N PHE A 427 5.66 -28.84 -32.62
CA PHE A 427 4.98 -30.05 -32.18
C PHE A 427 4.21 -29.81 -30.87
N THR A 428 4.88 -29.26 -29.85
CA THR A 428 4.26 -28.96 -28.56
C THR A 428 3.09 -27.99 -28.70
N MET A 429 3.22 -26.93 -29.50
CA MET A 429 2.12 -26.00 -29.76
C MET A 429 0.94 -26.69 -30.44
N THR A 430 1.18 -27.54 -31.44
CA THR A 430 0.09 -28.24 -32.14
C THR A 430 -0.64 -29.24 -31.24
N CYS A 431 0.07 -29.84 -30.27
CA CYS A 431 -0.51 -30.68 -29.23
C CYS A 431 -1.30 -29.83 -28.22
N MET A 432 -0.71 -28.72 -27.76
CA MET A 432 -1.32 -27.83 -26.77
C MET A 432 -2.55 -27.08 -27.28
N THR A 433 -2.64 -26.81 -28.59
CA THR A 433 -3.82 -26.20 -29.23
C THR A 433 -4.81 -27.24 -29.74
N SER A 434 -4.60 -28.53 -29.46
CA SER A 434 -5.45 -29.66 -29.92
C SER A 434 -5.61 -29.79 -31.44
N VAL A 435 -4.67 -29.25 -32.23
CA VAL A 435 -4.72 -29.28 -33.71
C VAL A 435 -4.14 -30.59 -34.26
N GLY A 436 -2.96 -30.98 -33.79
CA GLY A 436 -2.35 -32.28 -34.13
C GLY A 436 -2.13 -32.55 -35.63
N PHE A 437 -1.38 -31.69 -36.35
CA PHE A 437 -1.16 -31.84 -37.80
C PHE A 437 -0.50 -33.17 -38.25
N GLY A 438 0.25 -33.85 -37.37
CA GLY A 438 0.86 -35.16 -37.66
C GLY A 438 2.21 -35.15 -38.40
N ASN A 439 2.74 -33.98 -38.78
CA ASN A 439 4.08 -33.88 -39.41
C ASN A 439 5.21 -34.33 -38.47
N VAL A 440 5.03 -34.16 -37.17
CA VAL A 440 5.88 -34.68 -36.10
C VAL A 440 4.96 -35.46 -35.18
N ALA A 441 5.32 -36.70 -34.87
CA ALA A 441 4.52 -37.61 -34.06
C ALA A 441 5.42 -38.47 -33.16
N ALA A 442 4.83 -38.95 -32.06
CA ALA A 442 5.48 -39.86 -31.13
C ALA A 442 5.45 -41.30 -31.66
N GLU A 443 6.61 -41.93 -31.74
CA GLU A 443 6.80 -43.28 -32.25
C GLU A 443 7.31 -44.22 -31.16
N THR A 444 8.25 -43.76 -30.33
CA THR A 444 8.76 -44.53 -29.20
C THR A 444 7.77 -44.55 -28.04
N ASP A 445 7.85 -45.57 -27.18
CA ASP A 445 6.94 -45.68 -26.04
C ASP A 445 7.14 -44.52 -25.05
N ASN A 446 8.40 -44.08 -24.85
CA ASN A 446 8.73 -42.90 -24.06
C ASN A 446 8.11 -41.63 -24.63
N GLU A 447 8.22 -41.41 -25.95
CA GLU A 447 7.60 -40.29 -26.66
C GLU A 447 6.06 -40.31 -26.52
N LYS A 448 5.43 -41.49 -26.62
CA LYS A 448 3.97 -41.65 -26.49
C LYS A 448 3.49 -41.36 -25.08
N ILE A 449 4.15 -41.89 -24.05
CA ILE A 449 3.81 -41.62 -22.64
C ILE A 449 3.90 -40.11 -22.36
N PHE A 450 4.99 -39.47 -22.80
CA PHE A 450 5.15 -38.03 -22.64
C PHE A 450 4.07 -37.22 -23.39
N THR A 451 3.73 -37.63 -24.61
CA THR A 451 2.66 -36.98 -25.40
C THR A 451 1.30 -37.10 -24.71
N ILE A 452 0.97 -38.26 -24.11
CA ILE A 452 -0.26 -38.43 -23.32
C ILE A 452 -0.27 -37.46 -22.12
N CYS A 453 0.82 -37.38 -21.36
CA CYS A 453 0.94 -36.43 -20.25
C CYS A 453 0.81 -34.97 -20.74
N MET A 454 1.46 -34.63 -21.86
CA MET A 454 1.37 -33.32 -22.49
C MET A 454 -0.07 -32.97 -22.86
N MET A 455 -0.82 -33.91 -23.47
CA MET A 455 -2.21 -33.69 -23.85
C MET A 455 -3.12 -33.41 -22.65
N ILE A 456 -2.91 -34.08 -21.51
CA ILE A 456 -3.69 -33.83 -20.28
C ILE A 456 -3.43 -32.41 -19.74
N VAL A 457 -2.15 -32.02 -19.65
CA VAL A 457 -1.76 -30.66 -19.20
C VAL A 457 -2.29 -29.60 -20.17
N ALA A 458 -2.16 -29.84 -21.47
CA ALA A 458 -2.68 -28.98 -22.53
C ALA A 458 -4.18 -28.74 -22.39
N ALA A 459 -4.98 -29.81 -22.24
CA ALA A 459 -6.43 -29.70 -22.14
C ALA A 459 -6.86 -28.83 -20.95
N LEU A 460 -6.23 -29.00 -19.79
CA LEU A 460 -6.50 -28.19 -18.60
C LEU A 460 -6.14 -26.72 -18.82
N LEU A 461 -4.94 -26.43 -19.33
CA LEU A 461 -4.50 -25.06 -19.58
C LEU A 461 -5.38 -24.36 -20.62
N TYR A 462 -5.70 -25.04 -21.72
CA TYR A 462 -6.54 -24.50 -22.78
C TYR A 462 -7.96 -24.18 -22.28
N ALA A 463 -8.55 -25.05 -21.45
CA ALA A 463 -9.83 -24.80 -20.80
C ALA A 463 -9.77 -23.56 -19.88
N THR A 464 -8.70 -23.38 -19.10
CA THR A 464 -8.55 -22.19 -18.23
C THR A 464 -8.43 -20.89 -19.03
N ILE A 465 -7.70 -20.89 -20.16
CA ILE A 465 -7.55 -19.71 -21.02
C ILE A 465 -8.91 -19.31 -21.59
N PHE A 466 -9.66 -20.26 -22.15
CA PHE A 466 -10.99 -19.98 -22.66
C PHE A 466 -11.97 -19.52 -21.58
N GLY A 467 -11.89 -20.11 -20.38
CA GLY A 467 -12.66 -19.66 -19.23
C GLY A 467 -12.40 -18.18 -18.91
N HIS A 468 -11.13 -17.79 -18.81
CA HIS A 468 -10.75 -16.40 -18.54
C HIS A 468 -11.13 -15.42 -19.67
N VAL A 469 -10.91 -15.80 -20.93
CA VAL A 469 -11.33 -14.99 -22.08
C VAL A 469 -12.84 -14.76 -22.05
N THR A 470 -13.62 -15.81 -21.76
CA THR A 470 -15.08 -15.71 -21.62
C THR A 470 -15.47 -14.75 -20.50
N THR A 471 -14.85 -14.85 -19.31
CA THR A 471 -15.11 -13.93 -18.20
C THR A 471 -14.79 -12.48 -18.56
N ILE A 472 -13.68 -12.21 -19.26
CA ILE A 472 -13.30 -10.86 -19.67
C ILE A 472 -14.31 -10.29 -20.66
N ILE A 473 -14.72 -11.08 -21.66
CA ILE A 473 -15.75 -10.67 -22.63
C ILE A 473 -17.06 -10.35 -21.89
N GLN A 474 -17.49 -11.22 -20.98
CA GLN A 474 -18.69 -10.99 -20.16
C GLN A 474 -18.60 -9.72 -19.30
N GLN A 475 -17.44 -9.45 -18.70
CA GLN A 475 -17.22 -8.24 -17.91
C GLN A 475 -17.26 -6.99 -18.80
N MET A 476 -16.62 -7.02 -19.97
CA MET A 476 -16.60 -5.91 -20.91
C MET A 476 -17.99 -5.58 -21.47
N THR A 477 -18.81 -6.61 -21.74
CA THR A 477 -20.18 -6.43 -22.24
C THR A 477 -21.21 -6.24 -21.13
N SER A 478 -20.84 -6.37 -19.85
CA SER A 478 -21.80 -6.37 -18.72
C SER A 478 -22.66 -5.11 -18.63
N ALA A 479 -22.09 -3.92 -18.91
CA ALA A 479 -22.84 -2.67 -18.88
C ALA A 479 -23.86 -2.59 -20.02
N THR A 480 -23.45 -2.98 -21.24
CA THR A 480 -24.31 -3.03 -22.42
C THR A 480 -25.39 -4.10 -22.29
N ALA A 481 -25.07 -5.25 -21.69
CA ALA A 481 -26.04 -6.30 -21.41
C ALA A 481 -27.14 -5.81 -20.46
N LYS A 482 -26.77 -5.14 -19.36
CA LYS A 482 -27.73 -4.53 -18.42
C LYS A 482 -28.61 -3.46 -19.08
N TYR A 483 -28.03 -2.64 -19.96
CA TYR A 483 -28.79 -1.66 -20.75
C TYR A 483 -29.85 -2.32 -21.62
N HIS A 484 -29.46 -3.34 -22.40
CA HIS A 484 -30.40 -4.04 -23.26
C HIS A 484 -31.46 -4.82 -22.48
N ASP A 485 -31.08 -5.42 -21.35
CA ASP A 485 -32.01 -6.10 -20.45
C ASP A 485 -33.07 -5.13 -19.91
N MET A 486 -32.65 -3.97 -19.38
CA MET A 486 -33.55 -2.90 -18.94
C MET A 486 -34.49 -2.43 -20.07
N LEU A 487 -33.96 -2.14 -21.27
CA LEU A 487 -34.78 -1.72 -22.40
C LEU A 487 -35.79 -2.79 -22.85
N ASN A 488 -35.38 -4.06 -22.82
CA ASN A 488 -36.27 -5.16 -23.17
C ASN A 488 -37.39 -5.29 -22.14
N ASN A 489 -37.08 -5.19 -20.85
CA ASN A 489 -38.06 -5.22 -19.77
C ASN A 489 -39.07 -4.07 -19.89
N VAL A 490 -38.62 -2.85 -20.19
CA VAL A 490 -39.52 -1.71 -20.44
C VAL A 490 -40.40 -1.96 -21.67
N ARG A 491 -39.82 -2.44 -22.78
CA ARG A 491 -40.57 -2.74 -24.00
C ARG A 491 -41.63 -3.82 -23.78
N GLU A 492 -41.27 -4.87 -23.06
CA GLU A 492 -42.19 -5.96 -22.71
C GLU A 492 -43.31 -5.47 -21.79
N PHE A 493 -42.99 -4.64 -20.79
CA PHE A 493 -43.97 -4.01 -19.92
C PHE A 493 -45.00 -3.18 -20.71
N MET A 494 -44.53 -2.34 -21.64
CA MET A 494 -45.41 -1.52 -22.49
C MET A 494 -46.31 -2.37 -23.38
N LYS A 495 -45.77 -3.47 -23.93
CA LYS A 495 -46.53 -4.41 -24.75
C LYS A 495 -47.58 -5.17 -23.95
N LEU A 496 -47.22 -5.62 -22.75
CA LEU A 496 -48.09 -6.39 -21.85
C LEU A 496 -49.32 -5.58 -21.40
N HIS A 497 -49.14 -4.28 -21.17
CA HIS A 497 -50.21 -3.38 -20.73
C HIS A 497 -50.87 -2.61 -21.88
N GLU A 498 -50.58 -2.96 -23.14
CA GLU A 498 -51.18 -2.35 -24.33
C GLU A 498 -51.07 -0.81 -24.35
N VAL A 499 -49.93 -0.28 -23.89
CA VAL A 499 -49.70 1.17 -23.79
C VAL A 499 -49.73 1.80 -25.20
N PRO A 500 -50.42 2.95 -25.40
CA PRO A 500 -50.49 3.61 -26.70
C PRO A 500 -49.10 3.90 -27.28
N LYS A 501 -48.96 3.70 -28.60
CA LYS A 501 -47.66 3.78 -29.30
C LYS A 501 -46.92 5.09 -29.04
N ALA A 502 -47.62 6.23 -29.04
CA ALA A 502 -47.03 7.53 -28.78
C ALA A 502 -46.43 7.67 -27.37
N LEU A 503 -47.12 7.14 -26.35
CA LEU A 503 -46.60 7.15 -24.97
C LEU A 503 -45.44 6.15 -24.82
N SER A 504 -45.54 4.99 -25.45
CA SER A 504 -44.48 3.97 -25.45
C SER A 504 -43.18 4.50 -26.07
N GLU A 505 -43.25 5.16 -27.24
CA GLU A 505 -42.09 5.79 -27.89
C GLU A 505 -41.48 6.87 -26.98
N ARG A 506 -42.30 7.74 -26.37
CA ARG A 506 -41.84 8.77 -25.44
C ARG A 506 -41.14 8.19 -24.21
N VAL A 507 -41.67 7.13 -23.60
CA VAL A 507 -41.02 6.47 -22.45
C VAL A 507 -39.70 5.82 -22.88
N MET A 508 -39.64 5.19 -24.04
CA MET A 508 -38.40 4.60 -24.56
C MET A 508 -37.32 5.66 -24.79
N ASP A 509 -37.67 6.80 -25.39
CA ASP A 509 -36.74 7.92 -25.61
C ASP A 509 -36.23 8.50 -24.28
N TYR A 510 -37.10 8.63 -23.28
CA TYR A 510 -36.70 9.02 -21.92
C TYR A 510 -35.71 8.04 -21.29
N VAL A 511 -35.97 6.73 -21.37
CA VAL A 511 -35.08 5.70 -20.79
C VAL A 511 -33.72 5.69 -21.50
N VAL A 512 -33.70 5.82 -22.84
CA VAL A 512 -32.47 5.87 -23.64
C VAL A 512 -31.65 7.12 -23.33
N SER A 513 -32.28 8.30 -23.26
CA SER A 513 -31.61 9.56 -22.95
C SER A 513 -31.07 9.60 -21.52
N THR A 514 -31.86 9.12 -20.55
CA THR A 514 -31.43 8.99 -19.15
C THR A 514 -30.22 8.08 -19.03
N TRP A 515 -30.21 6.94 -19.72
CA TRP A 515 -29.05 6.04 -19.73
C TRP A 515 -27.82 6.68 -20.38
N ALA A 516 -27.98 7.43 -21.48
CA ALA A 516 -26.87 8.09 -22.17
C ALA A 516 -26.13 9.09 -21.26
N MET A 517 -26.88 9.77 -20.38
CA MET A 517 -26.35 10.76 -19.45
C MET A 517 -25.77 10.13 -18.17
N THR A 518 -26.54 9.24 -17.52
CA THR A 518 -26.14 8.59 -16.25
C THR A 518 -25.15 7.46 -16.44
N LYS A 519 -25.02 6.92 -17.66
CA LYS A 519 -24.25 5.72 -18.00
C LYS A 519 -24.65 4.49 -17.17
N GLY A 520 -25.90 4.44 -16.70
CA GLY A 520 -26.40 3.35 -15.87
C GLY A 520 -25.92 3.37 -14.43
N LEU A 521 -25.41 4.50 -13.95
CA LEU A 521 -25.01 4.68 -12.56
C LEU A 521 -26.23 5.07 -11.70
N ASP A 522 -26.49 4.26 -10.67
CA ASP A 522 -27.42 4.59 -9.61
C ASP A 522 -26.73 5.55 -8.62
N THR A 523 -27.08 6.83 -8.70
CA THR A 523 -26.48 7.91 -7.89
C THR A 523 -26.67 7.67 -6.40
N ASP A 524 -27.86 7.25 -5.97
CA ASP A 524 -28.17 7.05 -4.55
C ASP A 524 -27.39 5.90 -3.96
N LYS A 525 -27.27 4.80 -4.72
CA LYS A 525 -26.46 3.65 -4.31
C LYS A 525 -24.98 4.02 -4.18
N VAL A 526 -24.44 4.80 -5.13
CA VAL A 526 -23.05 5.26 -5.07
C VAL A 526 -22.81 6.17 -3.87
N LEU A 527 -23.72 7.12 -3.61
CA LEU A 527 -23.63 8.01 -2.47
C LEU A 527 -23.71 7.26 -1.13
N ASN A 528 -24.45 6.14 -1.07
CA ASN A 528 -24.54 5.30 0.13
C ASN A 528 -23.29 4.48 0.45
N TYR A 529 -22.33 4.34 -0.49
CA TYR A 529 -21.01 3.79 -0.18
C TYR A 529 -20.12 4.79 0.58
N CYS A 530 -20.46 6.08 0.54
CA CYS A 530 -19.68 7.14 1.17
C CYS A 530 -20.15 7.38 2.61
N PRO A 531 -19.25 7.73 3.54
CA PRO A 531 -19.64 8.17 4.88
C PRO A 531 -20.42 9.50 4.81
N LYS A 532 -21.22 9.78 5.83
CA LYS A 532 -22.14 10.94 5.90
C LYS A 532 -21.49 12.27 5.49
N ASP A 533 -20.28 12.53 5.99
CA ASP A 533 -19.55 13.77 5.73
C ASP A 533 -19.15 13.91 4.25
N MET A 534 -18.53 12.86 3.67
CA MET A 534 -18.18 12.83 2.25
C MET A 534 -19.42 12.87 1.35
N LYS A 535 -20.51 12.19 1.75
CA LYS A 535 -21.78 12.23 1.01
C LYS A 535 -22.32 13.65 0.92
N ALA A 536 -22.34 14.38 2.04
CA ALA A 536 -22.78 15.78 2.07
C ALA A 536 -21.90 16.67 1.17
N ASP A 537 -20.58 16.51 1.22
CA ASP A 537 -19.66 17.28 0.38
C ASP A 537 -19.84 17.00 -1.12
N ILE A 538 -20.06 15.74 -1.50
CA ILE A 538 -20.38 15.37 -2.89
C ILE A 538 -21.71 16.03 -3.30
N CYS A 539 -22.75 15.96 -2.46
CA CYS A 539 -24.03 16.60 -2.75
C CYS A 539 -23.91 18.12 -2.89
N VAL A 540 -23.10 18.79 -2.05
CA VAL A 540 -22.82 20.23 -2.19
C VAL A 540 -22.15 20.52 -3.53
N HIS A 541 -21.20 19.68 -3.94
CA HIS A 541 -20.53 19.82 -5.23
C HIS A 541 -21.46 19.60 -6.42
N LEU A 542 -22.37 18.62 -6.36
CA LEU A 542 -23.36 18.36 -7.40
C LEU A 542 -24.30 19.57 -7.58
N ASN A 543 -24.71 20.18 -6.47
CA ASN A 543 -25.65 21.31 -6.46
C ASN A 543 -24.98 22.69 -6.48
N ARG A 544 -23.67 22.76 -6.77
CA ARG A 544 -22.87 24.00 -6.69
C ARG A 544 -23.38 25.15 -7.55
N LYS A 545 -24.02 24.85 -8.69
CA LYS A 545 -24.60 25.88 -9.56
C LYS A 545 -25.75 26.60 -8.85
N VAL A 546 -26.65 25.85 -8.22
CA VAL A 546 -27.77 26.41 -7.46
C VAL A 546 -27.26 27.28 -6.30
N PHE A 547 -26.32 26.76 -5.51
CA PHE A 547 -25.84 27.47 -4.32
C PHE A 547 -25.00 28.72 -4.65
N ASN A 548 -24.28 28.72 -5.76
CA ASN A 548 -23.41 29.85 -6.13
C ASN A 548 -24.14 30.92 -6.96
N GLU A 549 -25.11 30.53 -7.80
CA GLU A 549 -25.77 31.44 -8.74
C GLU A 549 -26.99 32.13 -8.11
N HIS A 550 -27.74 31.44 -7.23
CA HIS A 550 -28.93 32.04 -6.63
C HIS A 550 -28.62 32.87 -5.38
N PRO A 551 -29.14 34.11 -5.27
CA PRO A 551 -28.87 35.00 -4.15
C PRO A 551 -29.42 34.48 -2.81
N ALA A 552 -30.41 33.59 -2.85
CA ALA A 552 -31.04 33.00 -1.67
C ALA A 552 -30.05 32.22 -0.78
N PHE A 553 -29.03 31.58 -1.37
CA PHE A 553 -28.08 30.73 -0.65
C PHE A 553 -26.76 31.42 -0.31
N ARG A 554 -26.55 32.66 -0.77
CA ARG A 554 -25.29 33.41 -0.58
C ARG A 554 -24.92 33.61 0.90
N LEU A 555 -25.92 33.72 1.77
CA LEU A 555 -25.74 33.92 3.22
C LEU A 555 -25.90 32.62 4.02
N ALA A 556 -26.17 31.49 3.37
CA ALA A 556 -26.33 30.22 4.06
C ALA A 556 -24.98 29.76 4.63
N SER A 557 -25.00 29.27 5.87
CA SER A 557 -23.81 28.66 6.47
C SER A 557 -23.48 27.34 5.78
N ASP A 558 -22.22 26.92 5.85
CA ASP A 558 -21.77 25.64 5.28
C ASP A 558 -22.57 24.43 5.82
N GLY A 559 -22.89 24.43 7.13
CA GLY A 559 -23.75 23.42 7.73
C GLY A 559 -25.18 23.42 7.16
N CYS A 560 -25.73 24.60 6.84
CA CYS A 560 -27.04 24.72 6.19
C CYS A 560 -26.99 24.22 4.74
N LEU A 561 -25.95 24.61 3.97
CA LEU A 561 -25.76 24.13 2.59
C LEU A 561 -25.63 22.62 2.53
N ARG A 562 -24.84 22.02 3.44
CA ARG A 562 -24.70 20.56 3.56
C ARG A 562 -26.02 19.88 3.89
N ALA A 563 -26.81 20.44 4.82
CA ALA A 563 -28.12 19.90 5.17
C ALA A 563 -29.10 19.98 4.00
N LEU A 564 -29.14 21.11 3.28
CA LEU A 564 -29.97 21.28 2.10
C LEU A 564 -29.56 20.33 0.98
N ALA A 565 -28.26 20.26 0.67
CA ALA A 565 -27.73 19.46 -0.43
C ALA A 565 -28.10 17.98 -0.34
N MET A 566 -28.25 17.44 0.87
CA MET A 566 -28.67 16.06 1.11
C MET A 566 -30.13 15.77 0.71
N HIS A 567 -30.96 16.80 0.61
CA HIS A 567 -32.37 16.72 0.21
C HIS A 567 -32.62 17.17 -1.23
N PHE A 568 -31.64 17.84 -1.86
CA PHE A 568 -31.73 18.21 -3.26
C PHE A 568 -31.68 16.97 -4.15
N GLN A 569 -32.61 16.90 -5.10
CA GLN A 569 -32.64 15.88 -6.14
C GLN A 569 -32.36 16.54 -7.48
N MET A 570 -31.51 15.90 -8.28
CA MET A 570 -31.22 16.32 -9.64
C MET A 570 -32.14 15.53 -10.57
N SER A 571 -33.11 16.22 -11.16
CA SER A 571 -34.00 15.65 -12.18
C SER A 571 -33.61 16.14 -13.57
N HIS A 572 -33.89 15.32 -14.57
CA HIS A 572 -33.65 15.62 -15.96
C HIS A 572 -34.90 15.28 -16.77
N SER A 573 -35.22 16.14 -17.73
CA SER A 573 -36.46 16.06 -18.52
C SER A 573 -36.14 16.20 -19.99
N ALA A 574 -36.85 15.46 -20.84
CA ALA A 574 -36.68 15.58 -22.28
C ALA A 574 -37.45 16.79 -22.83
N PRO A 575 -37.08 17.31 -24.02
CA PRO A 575 -37.87 18.34 -24.69
C PRO A 575 -39.32 17.89 -24.90
N GLY A 576 -40.29 18.74 -24.53
CA GLY A 576 -41.72 18.42 -24.61
C GLY A 576 -42.27 17.61 -23.43
N ASP A 577 -41.44 17.25 -22.44
CA ASP A 577 -41.95 16.68 -21.19
C ASP A 577 -42.51 17.77 -20.27
N LEU A 578 -43.79 17.64 -19.93
CA LEU A 578 -44.46 18.45 -18.92
C LEU A 578 -44.02 18.01 -17.53
N LEU A 579 -43.52 18.95 -16.72
CA LEU A 579 -43.10 18.70 -15.33
C LEU A 579 -44.27 18.71 -14.36
N TYR A 580 -45.21 19.63 -14.55
CA TYR A 580 -46.39 19.80 -13.71
C TYR A 580 -47.62 19.96 -14.60
N HIS A 581 -48.73 19.36 -14.19
CA HIS A 581 -50.01 19.50 -14.86
C HIS A 581 -50.93 20.50 -14.16
N THR A 582 -51.83 21.12 -14.92
CA THR A 582 -52.87 21.99 -14.36
C THR A 582 -53.76 21.21 -13.38
N GLY A 583 -53.82 21.67 -12.13
CA GLY A 583 -54.57 21.01 -11.05
C GLY A 583 -53.74 20.02 -10.23
N GLU A 584 -52.46 19.80 -10.55
CA GLU A 584 -51.53 19.02 -9.75
C GLU A 584 -51.05 19.79 -8.51
N SER A 585 -50.73 19.07 -7.43
CA SER A 585 -50.19 19.66 -6.20
C SER A 585 -48.73 20.05 -6.39
N ILE A 586 -48.38 21.29 -6.09
CA ILE A 586 -46.99 21.77 -6.09
C ILE A 586 -46.38 21.50 -4.71
N ASP A 587 -45.68 20.37 -4.58
CA ASP A 587 -45.02 19.93 -3.35
C ASP A 587 -43.52 20.27 -3.30
N SER A 588 -42.96 20.67 -4.44
CA SER A 588 -41.53 20.80 -4.68
C SER A 588 -41.20 22.13 -5.36
N LEU A 589 -40.06 22.71 -4.97
CA LEU A 589 -39.51 23.92 -5.59
C LEU A 589 -38.33 23.51 -6.49
N CYS A 590 -38.41 23.85 -7.77
CA CYS A 590 -37.38 23.53 -8.74
C CYS A 590 -36.44 24.73 -9.01
N PHE A 591 -35.15 24.44 -9.19
CA PHE A 591 -34.16 25.40 -9.68
C PHE A 591 -33.69 24.95 -11.05
N ILE A 592 -33.79 25.83 -12.04
CA ILE A 592 -33.41 25.54 -13.42
C ILE A 592 -31.92 25.85 -13.57
N VAL A 593 -31.13 24.79 -13.71
CA VAL A 593 -29.67 24.89 -13.78
C VAL A 593 -29.17 24.99 -15.22
N THR A 594 -29.86 24.34 -16.15
CA THR A 594 -29.55 24.30 -17.58
C THR A 594 -30.80 23.99 -18.38
N GLY A 595 -30.97 24.64 -19.53
CA GLY A 595 -32.15 24.50 -20.38
C GLY A 595 -33.09 25.68 -20.24
N SER A 596 -34.26 25.57 -20.85
CA SER A 596 -35.34 26.56 -20.78
C SER A 596 -36.66 25.82 -20.63
N LEU A 597 -37.58 26.37 -19.86
CA LEU A 597 -38.93 25.81 -19.69
C LEU A 597 -39.98 26.82 -20.14
N GLU A 598 -41.09 26.33 -20.66
CA GLU A 598 -42.27 27.13 -20.94
C GLU A 598 -43.38 26.81 -19.93
N VAL A 599 -44.09 27.84 -19.49
CA VAL A 599 -45.27 27.72 -18.64
C VAL A 599 -46.49 28.02 -19.49
N ILE A 600 -47.35 27.03 -19.67
CA ILE A 600 -48.55 27.11 -20.50
C ILE A 600 -49.77 27.14 -19.60
N GLN A 601 -50.67 28.10 -19.83
CA GLN A 601 -51.96 28.19 -19.16
C GLN A 601 -53.03 28.50 -20.20
N ASP A 602 -54.13 27.75 -20.19
CA ASP A 602 -55.23 27.88 -21.15
C ASP A 602 -54.75 27.86 -22.62
N ASP A 603 -53.82 26.95 -22.93
CA ASP A 603 -53.15 26.77 -24.23
C ASP A 603 -52.29 27.96 -24.73
N GLU A 604 -52.03 28.94 -23.86
CA GLU A 604 -51.18 30.09 -24.15
C GLU A 604 -49.89 30.07 -23.31
N VAL A 605 -48.78 30.50 -23.91
CA VAL A 605 -47.47 30.59 -23.22
C VAL A 605 -47.45 31.83 -22.34
N VAL A 606 -47.42 31.64 -21.02
CA VAL A 606 -47.45 32.72 -20.02
C VAL A 606 -46.05 33.14 -19.59
N ALA A 607 -45.10 32.20 -19.56
CA ALA A 607 -43.72 32.49 -19.17
C ALA A 607 -42.72 31.55 -19.85
N ILE A 608 -41.48 32.04 -19.98
CA ILE A 608 -40.31 31.25 -20.35
C ILE A 608 -39.30 31.42 -19.21
N LEU A 609 -38.84 30.31 -18.64
CA LEU A 609 -37.97 30.23 -17.47
C LEU A 609 -36.56 29.75 -17.83
#